data_AF-A0A3B0TQQ4-F1
#
_entry.id   AF-A0A3B0TQQ4-F1
#
_cell.length_a   1.000
_cell.length_b   1.000
_cell.length_c   1.000
_cell.angle_alpha   90.00
_cell.angle_beta   90.00
_cell.angle_gamma   90.00
#
_symmetry.space_group_name_H-M   'P 1'
#
loop_
_entity.id
_entity.type
_entity.pdbx_description
1 polymer ?
#
loop_
_entity_poly.entity_id
_entity_poly.type
_entity_poly.pdbx_seq_one_letter_code
_entity_poly.pdbx_strand_id
1 'polypeptide(L)'
;MKNMKFYISLVISIVLLSACKTDKNESAKNKKGIHEVVTQEVIQVKDYTYMRVLEDGKEKWLAVPSFQAEVGKTYYFKNGMEMPNFESRELKRTFPTIYFVEGVSTNPNANPIQNKVNTVQDKVITNTIDTKAIDLSSKSKPKLEKKEIKIKPVSGAITINQLYKDAKQYEGKIVKIKGEVTKFNPKIMNKNWIHIQDGTEYNGKFDLTLVTNAEAKVGDVIVIEGKVSLNKDFGYGYFYELIVE
;
A
#
# COMPACT_ATOMS: atom_id res chain seq x y z
N MET A 1 40.80 -69.12 36.43
CA MET A 1 41.70 -69.25 35.26
C MET A 1 41.12 -70.25 34.27
N LYS A 2 40.49 -69.80 33.18
CA LYS A 2 40.74 -70.30 31.82
C LYS A 2 40.05 -69.38 30.84
N ASN A 3 40.90 -68.67 30.08
CA ASN A 3 40.54 -67.79 28.99
C ASN A 3 40.07 -68.60 27.78
N MET A 4 39.74 -67.88 26.69
CA MET A 4 39.77 -68.30 25.27
C MET A 4 38.39 -68.71 24.73
N LYS A 5 37.83 -68.21 23.61
CA LYS A 5 38.40 -67.57 22.40
C LYS A 5 37.46 -66.53 21.79
N PHE A 6 38.10 -65.52 21.20
CA PHE A 6 37.59 -64.59 20.20
C PHE A 6 37.15 -65.35 18.94
N TYR A 7 35.95 -65.08 18.41
CA TYR A 7 35.64 -65.32 16.99
C TYR A 7 35.02 -64.07 16.39
N ILE A 8 35.87 -63.37 15.63
CA ILE A 8 35.48 -62.40 14.61
C ILE A 8 34.64 -63.16 13.57
N SER A 9 33.35 -62.85 13.49
CA SER A 9 32.55 -63.18 12.30
C SER A 9 32.25 -61.89 11.57
N LEU A 10 33.03 -61.68 10.52
CA LEU A 10 32.81 -60.73 9.45
C LEU A 10 31.52 -61.12 8.70
N VAL A 11 30.45 -60.35 8.90
CA VAL A 11 29.31 -60.35 7.96
C VAL A 11 29.08 -58.92 7.51
N ILE A 12 29.75 -58.60 6.41
CA ILE A 12 29.42 -57.50 5.52
C ILE A 12 28.03 -57.80 4.96
N SER A 13 27.00 -57.11 5.45
CA SER A 13 25.70 -57.04 4.78
C SER A 13 25.55 -55.65 4.19
N ILE A 14 25.77 -55.62 2.89
CA ILE A 14 25.60 -54.53 1.95
C ILE A 14 24.09 -54.27 1.76
N VAL A 15 23.74 -52.98 1.77
CA VAL A 15 22.60 -52.35 1.05
C VAL A 15 21.19 -52.59 1.61
N LEU A 16 20.62 -51.51 2.16
CA LEU A 16 19.57 -50.73 1.49
C LEU A 16 19.36 -49.40 2.25
N LEU A 17 19.92 -48.32 1.69
CA LEU A 17 19.54 -46.95 2.04
C LEU A 17 18.04 -46.78 1.70
N SER A 18 17.18 -46.93 2.70
CA SER A 18 15.82 -46.41 2.62
C SER A 18 15.87 -44.89 2.75
N ALA A 19 16.26 -44.25 1.65
CA ALA A 19 15.94 -42.85 1.42
C ALA A 19 14.41 -42.76 1.30
N CYS A 20 13.73 -42.45 2.41
CA CYS A 20 12.41 -41.85 2.32
C CYS A 20 12.58 -40.54 1.57
N LYS A 21 12.32 -40.58 0.27
CA LYS A 21 11.96 -39.41 -0.51
C LYS A 21 10.66 -38.90 0.09
N THR A 22 10.76 -37.97 1.03
CA THR A 22 9.68 -37.03 1.26
C THR A 22 9.51 -36.30 -0.05
N ASP A 23 8.39 -36.57 -0.73
CA ASP A 23 7.95 -35.82 -1.88
C ASP A 23 7.81 -34.35 -1.47
N LYS A 24 8.92 -33.62 -1.62
CA LYS A 24 8.86 -32.19 -1.82
C LYS A 24 8.12 -32.03 -3.13
N ASN A 25 6.82 -31.75 -3.02
CA ASN A 25 6.09 -31.02 -4.03
C ASN A 25 6.88 -29.74 -4.31
N GLU A 26 7.81 -29.81 -5.26
CA GLU A 26 8.29 -28.66 -6.01
C GLU A 26 7.13 -28.18 -6.88
N SER A 27 6.16 -27.53 -6.24
CA SER A 27 5.18 -26.74 -6.95
C SER A 27 5.85 -25.43 -7.38
N ALA A 28 6.12 -25.37 -8.69
CA ALA A 28 6.12 -24.16 -9.51
C ALA A 28 6.91 -22.95 -8.97
N LYS A 29 8.24 -23.03 -9.03
CA LYS A 29 9.07 -21.81 -9.04
C LYS A 29 8.75 -20.98 -10.30
N ASN A 30 8.29 -19.76 -10.02
CA ASN A 30 8.43 -18.56 -10.83
C ASN A 30 7.40 -18.32 -11.95
N LYS A 31 6.16 -18.01 -11.55
CA LYS A 31 5.36 -17.04 -12.32
C LYS A 31 5.91 -15.65 -12.00
N LYS A 32 6.62 -15.06 -12.96
CA LYS A 32 7.22 -13.73 -12.87
C LYS A 32 6.20 -12.71 -12.32
N GLY A 33 6.45 -12.20 -11.11
CA GLY A 33 5.63 -11.16 -10.47
C GLY A 33 4.42 -11.65 -9.67
N ILE A 34 4.37 -12.91 -9.24
CA ILE A 34 3.41 -13.38 -8.22
C ILE A 34 4.19 -13.84 -6.99
N HIS A 35 3.84 -13.26 -5.84
CA HIS A 35 4.34 -13.60 -4.51
C HIS A 35 3.39 -14.60 -3.85
N GLU A 36 3.94 -15.67 -3.27
CA GLU A 36 3.21 -16.66 -2.47
C GLU A 36 3.58 -16.50 -1.01
N VAL A 37 2.59 -16.36 -0.13
CA VAL A 37 2.83 -16.07 1.29
C VAL A 37 1.95 -16.88 2.21
N VAL A 38 2.51 -17.31 3.35
CA VAL A 38 1.77 -17.99 4.42
C VAL A 38 1.54 -17.04 5.58
N THR A 39 0.28 -16.81 5.93
CA THR A 39 -0.10 -15.85 6.98
C THR A 39 0.30 -16.37 8.36
N GLN A 40 1.06 -15.57 9.12
CA GLN A 40 1.48 -15.86 10.50
C GLN A 40 0.64 -15.10 11.52
N GLU A 41 0.16 -13.91 11.16
CA GLU A 41 -0.61 -13.03 12.04
C GLU A 41 -1.56 -12.17 11.21
N VAL A 42 -2.75 -11.89 11.72
CA VAL A 42 -3.74 -11.02 11.12
C VAL A 42 -4.21 -9.99 12.14
N ILE A 43 -4.12 -8.71 11.78
CA ILE A 43 -4.67 -7.62 12.57
C ILE A 43 -5.65 -6.86 11.67
N GLN A 44 -6.93 -7.01 11.95
CA GLN A 44 -7.99 -6.31 11.24
C GLN A 44 -8.20 -4.92 11.85
N VAL A 45 -8.18 -3.90 11.00
CA VAL A 45 -8.61 -2.54 11.34
C VAL A 45 -9.72 -2.07 10.40
N LYS A 46 -10.17 -0.83 10.52
CA LYS A 46 -11.30 -0.32 9.72
C LYS A 46 -11.07 -0.49 8.21
N ASP A 47 -10.01 0.13 7.70
CA ASP A 47 -9.78 0.24 6.25
C ASP A 47 -8.72 -0.74 5.72
N TYR A 48 -8.02 -1.44 6.62
CA TYR A 48 -6.91 -2.34 6.29
C TYR A 48 -6.93 -3.64 7.09
N THR A 49 -6.30 -4.65 6.53
CA THR A 49 -5.91 -5.90 7.19
C THR A 49 -4.40 -5.97 7.15
N TYR A 50 -3.76 -5.87 8.32
CA TYR A 50 -2.32 -6.03 8.45
C TYR A 50 -2.01 -7.50 8.62
N MET A 51 -1.10 -8.02 7.80
CA MET A 51 -0.72 -9.43 7.82
C MET A 51 0.78 -9.57 8.03
N ARG A 52 1.21 -10.29 9.07
CA ARG A 52 2.58 -10.79 9.13
C ARG A 52 2.58 -12.09 8.35
N VAL A 53 3.43 -12.18 7.33
CA VAL A 53 3.44 -13.32 6.41
C VAL A 53 4.84 -13.85 6.22
N LEU A 54 4.94 -15.13 5.89
CA LEU A 54 6.18 -15.83 5.57
C LEU A 54 6.26 -16.03 4.05
N GLU A 55 7.33 -15.54 3.43
CA GLU A 55 7.65 -15.75 2.01
C GLU A 55 9.10 -16.24 1.91
N ASP A 56 9.33 -17.40 1.29
CA ASP A 56 10.68 -17.98 1.14
C ASP A 56 11.49 -18.02 2.46
N GLY A 57 10.82 -18.29 3.58
CA GLY A 57 11.43 -18.33 4.91
C GLY A 57 11.73 -16.96 5.53
N LYS A 58 11.31 -15.86 4.90
CA LYS A 58 11.46 -14.48 5.42
C LYS A 58 10.12 -13.91 5.83
N GLU A 59 10.06 -13.33 7.03
CA GLU A 59 8.87 -12.63 7.47
C GLU A 59 8.78 -11.23 6.86
N LYS A 60 7.56 -10.81 6.50
CA LYS A 60 7.25 -9.44 6.09
C LYS A 60 5.87 -9.03 6.57
N TRP A 61 5.64 -7.73 6.65
CA TRP A 61 4.32 -7.16 6.91
C TRP A 61 3.68 -6.73 5.60
N LEU A 62 2.42 -7.09 5.39
CA LEU A 62 1.56 -6.58 4.34
C LEU A 62 0.46 -5.71 4.96
N ALA A 63 0.13 -4.60 4.31
CA ALA A 63 -1.10 -3.85 4.51
C ALA A 63 -1.99 -4.09 3.29
N VAL A 64 -3.10 -4.79 3.49
CA VAL A 64 -4.08 -5.12 2.44
C VAL A 64 -5.35 -4.30 2.69
N PRO A 65 -6.06 -3.79 1.66
CA PRO A 65 -7.41 -3.28 1.86
C PRO A 65 -8.26 -4.28 2.65
N SER A 66 -9.05 -3.76 3.59
CA SER A 66 -9.84 -4.54 4.55
C SER A 66 -10.50 -5.77 3.92
N PHE A 67 -10.13 -6.96 4.41
CA PHE A 67 -10.70 -8.25 4.01
C PHE A 67 -10.51 -9.29 5.14
N GLN A 68 -11.33 -10.35 5.16
CA GLN A 68 -11.18 -11.43 6.15
C GLN A 68 -10.01 -12.37 5.77
N ALA A 69 -8.86 -12.15 6.41
CA ALA A 69 -7.70 -13.03 6.32
C ALA A 69 -7.74 -14.13 7.39
N GLU A 70 -7.16 -15.29 7.09
CA GLU A 70 -7.02 -16.42 8.01
C GLU A 70 -5.54 -16.70 8.31
N VAL A 71 -5.22 -16.88 9.60
CA VAL A 71 -3.88 -17.30 10.03
C VAL A 71 -3.60 -18.74 9.57
N GLY A 72 -2.37 -19.00 9.12
CA GLY A 72 -1.93 -20.29 8.56
C GLY A 72 -2.28 -20.48 7.08
N LYS A 73 -3.12 -19.61 6.50
CA LYS A 73 -3.56 -19.73 5.11
C LYS A 73 -2.57 -19.12 4.12
N THR A 74 -2.43 -19.77 2.97
CA THR A 74 -1.65 -19.28 1.83
C THR A 74 -2.44 -18.26 1.01
N TYR A 75 -1.80 -17.14 0.71
CA TYR A 75 -2.30 -16.09 -0.16
C TYR A 75 -1.28 -15.72 -1.23
N TYR A 76 -1.77 -15.12 -2.31
CA TYR A 76 -1.00 -14.68 -3.45
C TYR A 76 -1.24 -13.20 -3.72
N PHE A 77 -0.19 -12.45 -4.04
CA PHE A 77 -0.29 -11.06 -4.50
C PHE A 77 0.71 -10.79 -5.63
N LYS A 78 0.47 -9.76 -6.45
CA LYS A 78 1.32 -9.45 -7.60
C LYS A 78 2.30 -8.31 -7.32
N ASN A 79 1.76 -7.17 -6.94
CA ASN A 79 2.52 -5.95 -6.71
C ASN A 79 2.35 -5.49 -5.26
N GLY A 80 3.41 -4.92 -4.70
CA GLY A 80 3.39 -4.24 -3.42
C GLY A 80 4.26 -2.99 -3.43
N MET A 81 3.83 -1.93 -2.77
CA MET A 81 4.63 -0.74 -2.50
C MET A 81 5.32 -0.91 -1.15
N GLU A 82 6.65 -0.92 -1.16
CA GLU A 82 7.44 -0.92 0.06
C GLU A 82 7.36 0.44 0.77
N MET A 83 7.04 0.41 2.06
CA MET A 83 6.93 1.57 2.92
C MET A 83 7.87 1.39 4.12
N PRO A 84 9.05 2.04 4.12
CA PRO A 84 9.98 2.01 5.24
C PRO A 84 9.49 2.92 6.38
N ASN A 85 9.73 2.51 7.63
CA ASN A 85 9.41 3.25 8.85
C ASN A 85 7.94 3.73 8.93
N PHE A 86 7.01 2.91 8.46
CA PHE A 86 5.58 3.26 8.46
C PHE A 86 5.01 3.27 9.87
N GLU A 87 4.49 4.41 10.32
CA GLU A 87 3.77 4.54 11.58
C GLU A 87 2.26 4.35 11.38
N SER A 88 1.70 3.28 11.94
CA SER A 88 0.26 3.09 12.03
C SER A 88 -0.28 3.80 13.28
N ARG A 89 -1.08 4.85 13.07
CA ARG A 89 -1.74 5.59 14.15
C ARG A 89 -2.80 4.75 14.87
N GLU A 90 -3.49 3.90 14.12
CA GLU A 90 -4.56 3.04 14.65
C GLU A 90 -3.99 1.92 15.52
N LEU A 91 -2.88 1.31 15.08
CA LEU A 91 -2.18 0.28 15.86
C LEU A 91 -1.20 0.85 16.90
N LYS A 92 -0.97 2.17 16.89
CA LYS A 92 0.06 2.85 17.70
C LYS A 92 1.42 2.13 17.61
N ARG A 93 1.79 1.75 16.38
CA ARG A 93 2.96 0.91 16.08
C ARG A 93 3.70 1.40 14.85
N THR A 94 5.01 1.39 14.92
CA THR A 94 5.89 1.62 13.76
C THR A 94 6.38 0.29 13.20
N PHE A 95 6.26 0.13 11.89
CA PHE A 95 6.79 -0.98 11.13
C PHE A 95 8.12 -0.55 10.49
N PRO A 96 9.24 -1.25 10.74
CA PRO A 96 10.51 -0.96 10.06
C PRO A 96 10.36 -0.99 8.53
N THR A 97 9.61 -1.97 8.03
CA THR A 97 9.17 -2.06 6.63
C THR A 97 7.80 -2.72 6.59
N ILE A 98 6.90 -2.22 5.73
CA ILE A 98 5.62 -2.84 5.39
C ILE A 98 5.34 -2.70 3.89
N TYR A 99 4.67 -3.66 3.28
CA TYR A 99 4.27 -3.61 1.88
C TYR A 99 2.78 -3.34 1.76
N PHE A 100 2.41 -2.23 1.13
CA PHE A 100 1.03 -1.96 0.76
C PHE A 100 0.72 -2.71 -0.51
N VAL A 101 -0.24 -3.63 -0.47
CA VAL A 101 -0.62 -4.46 -1.63
C VAL A 101 -2.07 -4.14 -2.01
N GLU A 102 -2.42 -4.21 -3.29
CA GLU A 102 -3.77 -3.85 -3.76
C GLU A 102 -4.84 -4.84 -3.31
N GLY A 103 -4.41 -6.05 -2.95
CA GLY A 103 -5.26 -7.14 -2.52
C GLY A 103 -4.44 -8.42 -2.46
N VAL A 104 -5.06 -9.47 -1.96
CA VAL A 104 -4.52 -10.83 -2.01
C VAL A 104 -5.55 -11.78 -2.60
N SER A 105 -5.13 -12.96 -3.00
CA SER A 105 -5.98 -14.00 -3.58
C SER A 105 -5.62 -15.37 -2.99
N THR A 106 -6.58 -16.29 -2.92
CA THR A 106 -6.33 -17.72 -2.62
C THR A 106 -5.96 -18.52 -3.88
N ASN A 107 -6.06 -17.91 -5.06
CA ASN A 107 -5.69 -18.50 -6.34
C ASN A 107 -4.55 -17.68 -7.00
N PRO A 108 -3.41 -18.30 -7.35
CA PRO A 108 -2.26 -17.60 -7.94
C PRO A 108 -2.55 -16.95 -9.30
N ASN A 109 -3.60 -17.39 -10.00
CA ASN A 109 -3.99 -16.85 -11.31
C ASN A 109 -5.12 -15.82 -11.27
N ALA A 110 -5.79 -15.68 -10.12
CA ALA A 110 -6.85 -14.69 -10.01
C ALA A 110 -6.24 -13.29 -9.85
N ASN A 111 -6.94 -12.28 -10.36
CA ASN A 111 -6.65 -10.91 -9.96
C ASN A 111 -6.91 -10.78 -8.45
N PRO A 112 -6.13 -9.94 -7.74
CA PRO A 112 -6.30 -9.73 -6.31
C PRO A 112 -7.77 -9.48 -5.99
N ILE A 113 -8.27 -10.06 -4.89
CA ILE A 113 -9.66 -9.91 -4.49
C ILE A 113 -9.89 -8.42 -4.17
N GLN A 114 -10.38 -7.66 -5.15
CA GLN A 114 -11.18 -6.48 -4.85
C GLN A 114 -12.44 -7.02 -4.19
N ASN A 115 -12.81 -6.48 -3.03
CA ASN A 115 -14.00 -6.87 -2.28
C ASN A 115 -15.25 -6.94 -3.17
N LYS A 116 -15.50 -8.11 -3.77
CA LYS A 116 -16.84 -8.59 -4.07
C LYS A 116 -17.27 -9.35 -2.84
N VAL A 117 -18.14 -8.71 -2.07
CA VAL A 117 -19.02 -9.45 -1.15
C VAL A 117 -19.74 -10.50 -2.00
N ASN A 118 -19.46 -11.77 -1.73
CA ASN A 118 -20.19 -12.88 -2.31
C ASN A 118 -21.61 -12.86 -1.72
N THR A 119 -22.58 -12.31 -2.44
CA THR A 119 -23.97 -12.73 -2.27
C THR A 119 -24.11 -14.12 -2.85
N VAL A 120 -24.37 -15.06 -1.95
CA VAL A 120 -24.73 -16.44 -2.23
C VAL A 120 -25.87 -16.50 -3.25
N GLN A 121 -25.73 -17.41 -4.19
CA GLN A 121 -26.65 -17.65 -5.27
C GLN A 121 -27.92 -18.33 -4.73
N ASP A 122 -29.08 -17.69 -4.87
CA ASP A 122 -30.33 -18.40 -5.11
C ASP A 122 -31.44 -17.50 -5.68
N LYS A 123 -32.05 -18.04 -6.74
CA LYS A 123 -33.42 -17.81 -7.26
C LYS A 123 -33.90 -16.39 -7.63
N VAL A 124 -34.13 -16.26 -8.94
CA VAL A 124 -35.01 -15.31 -9.63
C VAL A 124 -36.36 -15.14 -8.93
N ILE A 125 -36.70 -13.91 -8.49
CA ILE A 125 -38.04 -13.29 -8.63
C ILE A 125 -37.84 -11.77 -8.82
N THR A 126 -38.45 -11.24 -9.87
CA THR A 126 -38.58 -9.82 -10.24
C THR A 126 -39.27 -8.99 -9.15
N ASN A 127 -38.79 -7.77 -8.87
CA ASN A 127 -39.64 -6.58 -8.67
C ASN A 127 -38.81 -5.29 -8.58
N THR A 128 -39.32 -4.26 -9.24
CA THR A 128 -38.88 -2.88 -9.40
C THR A 128 -38.78 -2.11 -8.09
N ILE A 129 -37.60 -1.56 -7.73
CA ILE A 129 -37.46 -0.40 -6.82
C ILE A 129 -36.17 0.39 -7.16
N ASP A 130 -36.35 1.69 -7.43
CA ASP A 130 -35.43 2.84 -7.37
C ASP A 130 -33.93 2.59 -7.22
N THR A 131 -33.19 2.84 -8.30
CA THR A 131 -31.73 3.03 -8.26
C THR A 131 -31.38 4.37 -7.62
N LYS A 132 -31.43 4.45 -6.29
CA LYS A 132 -30.59 5.38 -5.55
C LYS A 132 -29.18 4.82 -5.61
N ALA A 133 -28.35 5.39 -6.49
CA ALA A 133 -26.93 5.10 -6.59
C ALA A 133 -26.30 5.25 -5.20
N ILE A 134 -25.91 4.14 -4.60
CA ILE A 134 -25.07 4.13 -3.41
C ILE A 134 -23.68 4.53 -3.91
N ASP A 135 -23.36 5.80 -3.69
CA ASP A 135 -22.05 6.37 -3.91
C ASP A 135 -21.04 5.68 -2.97
N LEU A 136 -20.39 4.63 -3.49
CA LEU A 136 -19.31 3.89 -2.83
C LEU A 136 -17.95 4.62 -2.92
N SER A 137 -17.91 5.91 -3.30
CA SER A 137 -16.66 6.68 -3.42
C SER A 137 -16.16 7.27 -2.10
N SER A 138 -16.92 7.18 -1.01
CA SER A 138 -16.53 7.77 0.28
C SER A 138 -15.63 6.85 1.11
N LYS A 139 -14.49 6.41 0.54
CA LYS A 139 -13.32 6.03 1.35
C LYS A 139 -12.92 7.27 2.14
N SER A 140 -13.04 7.23 3.47
CA SER A 140 -12.79 8.36 4.35
C SER A 140 -11.33 8.82 4.25
N LYS A 141 -11.05 9.67 3.26
CA LYS A 141 -9.84 10.49 3.20
C LYS A 141 -9.78 11.27 4.53
N PRO A 142 -8.63 11.31 5.23
CA PRO A 142 -8.52 12.09 6.46
C PRO A 142 -9.02 13.51 6.18
N LYS A 143 -9.94 14.01 7.02
CA LYS A 143 -10.54 15.33 6.86
C LYS A 143 -9.43 16.37 6.92
N LEU A 144 -9.16 17.04 5.80
CA LEU A 144 -8.21 18.14 5.74
C LEU A 144 -8.83 19.34 6.46
N GLU A 145 -8.09 19.91 7.40
CA GLU A 145 -8.49 21.13 8.08
C GLU A 145 -8.06 22.34 7.24
N LYS A 146 -9.03 23.19 6.90
CA LYS A 146 -8.78 24.46 6.22
C LYS A 146 -8.30 25.47 7.26
N LYS A 147 -7.07 25.97 7.10
CA LYS A 147 -6.49 26.99 7.98
C LYS A 147 -6.82 28.39 7.46
N GLU A 148 -7.00 29.34 8.39
CA GLU A 148 -7.06 30.76 8.06
C GLU A 148 -5.64 31.30 7.81
N ILE A 149 -5.22 31.30 6.55
CA ILE A 149 -3.87 31.70 6.15
C ILE A 149 -3.94 33.04 5.40
N LYS A 150 -3.06 33.98 5.78
CA LYS A 150 -2.89 35.27 5.10
C LYS A 150 -1.45 35.42 4.65
N ILE A 151 -1.19 35.14 3.38
CA ILE A 151 0.15 35.23 2.80
C ILE A 151 0.20 36.38 1.81
N LYS A 152 1.26 37.20 1.90
CA LYS A 152 1.52 38.25 0.91
C LYS A 152 1.91 37.61 -0.43
N PRO A 153 1.28 38.04 -1.55
CA PRO A 153 1.66 37.59 -2.89
C PRO A 153 3.14 37.78 -3.18
N VAL A 154 3.67 36.94 -4.06
CA VAL A 154 5.05 37.05 -4.59
C VAL A 154 4.96 37.18 -6.11
N SER A 155 5.85 38.00 -6.68
CA SER A 155 5.87 38.25 -8.12
C SER A 155 6.00 36.94 -8.91
N GLY A 156 5.13 36.78 -9.92
CA GLY A 156 5.08 35.59 -10.78
C GLY A 156 4.48 34.35 -10.14
N ALA A 157 4.03 34.40 -8.88
CA ALA A 157 3.34 33.28 -8.24
C ALA A 157 1.84 33.31 -8.55
N ILE A 158 1.26 32.14 -8.81
CA ILE A 158 -0.19 31.94 -8.86
C ILE A 158 -0.71 31.43 -7.51
N THR A 159 -2.02 31.58 -7.28
CA THR A 159 -2.68 31.03 -6.09
C THR A 159 -3.17 29.59 -6.30
N ILE A 160 -3.45 28.88 -5.22
CA ILE A 160 -4.06 27.54 -5.24
C ILE A 160 -5.44 27.59 -5.92
N ASN A 161 -6.23 28.65 -5.67
CA ASN A 161 -7.49 28.88 -6.38
C ASN A 161 -7.27 28.93 -7.90
N GLN A 162 -6.33 29.77 -8.37
CA GLN A 162 -6.04 29.90 -9.80
C GLN A 162 -5.58 28.56 -10.40
N LEU A 163 -4.70 27.83 -9.70
CA LEU A 163 -4.22 26.53 -10.13
C LEU A 163 -5.39 25.55 -10.31
N TYR A 164 -6.30 25.43 -9.35
CA TYR A 164 -7.41 24.49 -9.44
C TYR A 164 -8.51 24.94 -10.41
N LYS A 165 -8.74 26.25 -10.53
CA LYS A 165 -9.70 26.84 -11.47
C LYS A 165 -9.31 26.55 -12.92
N ASP A 166 -8.02 26.74 -13.24
CA ASP A 166 -7.48 26.62 -14.59
C ASP A 166 -6.54 25.42 -14.75
N ALA A 167 -6.77 24.34 -13.99
CA ALA A 167 -5.86 23.18 -13.88
C ALA A 167 -5.35 22.63 -15.22
N LYS A 168 -6.24 22.46 -16.20
CA LYS A 168 -5.88 21.98 -17.54
C LYS A 168 -4.91 22.90 -18.28
N GLN A 169 -4.94 24.21 -18.02
CA GLN A 169 -4.02 25.15 -18.64
C GLN A 169 -2.60 25.05 -18.08
N TYR A 170 -2.46 24.53 -16.86
CA TYR A 170 -1.18 24.36 -16.19
C TYR A 170 -0.58 22.98 -16.37
N GLU A 171 -1.32 22.00 -16.88
CA GLU A 171 -0.84 20.64 -17.08
C GLU A 171 0.51 20.62 -17.84
N GLY A 172 1.51 20.00 -17.22
CA GLY A 172 2.86 19.90 -17.76
C GLY A 172 3.73 21.16 -17.64
N LYS A 173 3.18 22.29 -17.19
CA LYS A 173 3.91 23.56 -17.02
C LYS A 173 4.52 23.68 -15.63
N ILE A 174 5.60 24.46 -15.55
CA ILE A 174 6.19 24.89 -14.28
C ILE A 174 5.37 26.06 -13.75
N VAL A 175 4.90 25.95 -12.51
CA VAL A 175 4.19 27.01 -11.80
C VAL A 175 4.98 27.43 -10.57
N LYS A 176 4.88 28.71 -10.20
CA LYS A 176 5.39 29.24 -8.94
C LYS A 176 4.22 29.45 -7.98
N ILE A 177 4.33 28.93 -6.76
CA ILE A 177 3.27 29.03 -5.75
C ILE A 177 3.91 29.34 -4.40
N LYS A 178 3.23 30.13 -3.57
CA LYS A 178 3.64 30.39 -2.19
C LYS A 178 2.55 29.92 -1.23
N GLY A 179 2.93 29.17 -0.21
CA GLY A 179 1.98 28.64 0.77
C GLY A 179 2.63 28.33 2.11
N GLU A 180 1.79 28.17 3.14
CA GLU A 180 2.19 27.65 4.44
C GLU A 180 2.09 26.12 4.43
N VAL A 181 3.12 25.44 4.93
CA VAL A 181 3.14 23.99 5.08
C VAL A 181 2.16 23.55 6.17
N THR A 182 1.17 22.76 5.80
CA THR A 182 0.15 22.22 6.71
C THR A 182 0.42 20.78 7.12
N LYS A 183 1.17 20.03 6.30
CA LYS A 183 1.58 18.64 6.59
C LYS A 183 2.88 18.32 5.87
N PHE A 184 3.74 17.56 6.53
CA PHE A 184 4.99 17.05 5.96
C PHE A 184 5.12 15.55 6.26
N ASN A 185 5.18 14.72 5.23
CA ASN A 185 5.42 13.29 5.36
C ASN A 185 6.69 12.92 4.57
N PRO A 186 7.83 12.76 5.24
CA PRO A 186 9.07 12.45 4.57
C PRO A 186 9.14 10.97 4.15
N LYS A 187 9.95 10.67 3.14
CA LYS A 187 10.38 9.31 2.76
C LYS A 187 9.25 8.34 2.37
N ILE A 188 8.12 8.83 1.86
CA ILE A 188 7.09 7.99 1.23
C ILE A 188 7.47 7.81 -0.25
N MET A 189 7.68 6.56 -0.68
CA MET A 189 8.15 6.23 -2.04
C MET A 189 9.46 6.95 -2.41
N ASN A 190 10.41 7.05 -1.48
CA ASN A 190 11.66 7.80 -1.64
C ASN A 190 11.48 9.30 -1.96
N LYS A 191 10.31 9.86 -1.62
CA LYS A 191 9.96 11.27 -1.79
C LYS A 191 9.37 11.86 -0.51
N ASN A 192 9.46 13.17 -0.40
CA ASN A 192 8.79 13.94 0.63
C ASN A 192 7.47 14.47 0.08
N TRP A 193 6.41 14.26 0.85
CA TRP A 193 5.06 14.69 0.51
C TRP A 193 4.67 15.85 1.40
N ILE A 194 4.39 16.99 0.78
CA ILE A 194 4.14 18.25 1.48
C ILE A 194 2.74 18.72 1.11
N HIS A 195 1.92 19.03 2.10
CA HIS A 195 0.67 19.76 1.87
C HIS A 195 0.90 21.22 2.19
N ILE A 196 0.47 22.11 1.29
CA ILE A 196 0.50 23.55 1.50
C ILE A 196 -0.88 24.16 1.31
N GLN A 197 -1.12 25.26 2.01
CA GLN A 197 -2.32 26.10 1.85
C GLN A 197 -1.87 27.56 1.71
N ASP A 198 -2.55 28.35 0.88
CA ASP A 198 -2.25 29.77 0.67
C ASP A 198 -3.37 30.72 1.13
N GLY A 199 -4.42 30.16 1.72
CA GLY A 199 -5.62 30.88 2.15
C GLY A 199 -6.70 31.00 1.08
N THR A 200 -6.44 30.56 -0.16
CA THR A 200 -7.40 30.57 -1.27
C THR A 200 -8.02 29.19 -1.48
N GLU A 201 -9.17 29.14 -2.14
CA GLU A 201 -9.82 27.87 -2.50
C GLU A 201 -10.55 27.95 -3.84
N TYR A 202 -10.76 26.79 -4.48
CA TYR A 202 -11.65 26.63 -5.60
C TYR A 202 -12.50 25.36 -5.44
N ASN A 203 -13.82 25.49 -5.35
CA ASN A 203 -14.77 24.36 -5.18
C ASN A 203 -14.38 23.41 -4.04
N GLY A 204 -14.01 23.97 -2.87
CA GLY A 204 -13.57 23.20 -1.70
C GLY A 204 -12.14 22.66 -1.79
N LYS A 205 -11.41 22.93 -2.89
CA LYS A 205 -9.99 22.58 -3.04
C LYS A 205 -9.14 23.76 -2.58
N PHE A 206 -8.58 23.65 -1.39
CA PHE A 206 -7.74 24.66 -0.74
C PHE A 206 -6.33 24.15 -0.40
N ASP A 207 -6.13 22.85 -0.47
CA ASP A 207 -4.91 22.15 -0.08
C ASP A 207 -4.20 21.61 -1.32
N LEU A 208 -2.93 21.98 -1.48
CA LEU A 208 -2.10 21.53 -2.59
C LEU A 208 -1.09 20.51 -2.09
N THR A 209 -1.07 19.33 -2.72
CA THR A 209 -0.05 18.31 -2.47
C THR A 209 1.16 18.52 -3.39
N LEU A 210 2.34 18.48 -2.80
CA LEU A 210 3.64 18.55 -3.46
C LEU A 210 4.41 17.25 -3.24
N VAL A 211 5.17 16.80 -4.23
CA VAL A 211 6.11 15.68 -4.11
C VAL A 211 7.50 16.21 -4.46
N THR A 212 8.46 16.07 -3.54
CA THR A 212 9.80 16.65 -3.70
C THR A 212 10.87 15.82 -2.99
N ASN A 213 12.14 16.13 -3.22
CA ASN A 213 13.25 15.67 -2.38
C ASN A 213 13.62 16.68 -1.28
N ALA A 214 13.10 17.92 -1.37
CA ALA A 214 13.37 18.96 -0.37
C ALA A 214 12.66 18.67 0.95
N GLU A 215 13.23 19.15 2.05
CA GLU A 215 12.61 19.10 3.38
C GLU A 215 11.90 20.41 3.69
N ALA A 216 10.84 20.34 4.49
CA ALA A 216 10.13 21.50 5.02
C ALA A 216 9.56 21.17 6.41
N LYS A 217 9.23 22.20 7.20
CA LYS A 217 8.58 22.03 8.49
C LYS A 217 7.15 22.56 8.43
N VAL A 218 6.25 21.94 9.19
CA VAL A 218 4.89 22.43 9.35
C VAL A 218 4.92 23.83 9.95
N GLY A 219 4.18 24.76 9.34
CA GLY A 219 4.17 26.19 9.68
C GLY A 219 5.13 27.05 8.86
N ASP A 220 6.06 26.46 8.08
CA ASP A 220 6.93 27.23 7.20
C ASP A 220 6.11 27.86 6.06
N VAL A 221 6.40 29.12 5.74
CA VAL A 221 5.91 29.77 4.52
C VAL A 221 6.95 29.62 3.42
N ILE A 222 6.67 28.77 2.44
CA ILE A 222 7.60 28.41 1.36
C ILE A 222 7.14 28.94 0.01
N VAL A 223 8.09 29.17 -0.89
CA VAL A 223 7.84 29.40 -2.32
C VAL A 223 8.37 28.19 -3.08
N ILE A 224 7.52 27.59 -3.91
CA ILE A 224 7.86 26.42 -4.71
C ILE A 224 7.76 26.75 -6.19
N GLU A 225 8.63 26.11 -6.97
CA GLU A 225 8.51 26.00 -8.42
C GLU A 225 8.48 24.51 -8.76
N GLY A 226 7.48 24.07 -9.51
CA GLY A 226 7.34 22.66 -9.84
C GLY A 226 6.40 22.44 -11.02
N LYS A 227 6.49 21.26 -11.62
CA LYS A 227 5.68 20.86 -12.77
C LYS A 227 4.31 20.39 -12.29
N VAL A 228 3.25 20.89 -12.91
CA VAL A 228 1.87 20.43 -12.61
C VAL A 228 1.59 19.12 -13.34
N SER A 229 1.15 18.11 -12.61
CA SER A 229 0.69 16.81 -13.11
C SER A 229 -0.79 16.63 -12.76
N LEU A 230 -1.62 16.24 -13.74
CA LEU A 230 -3.03 15.93 -13.53
C LEU A 230 -3.27 14.42 -13.55
N ASN A 231 -4.32 13.98 -12.86
CA ASN A 231 -4.78 12.58 -12.84
C ASN A 231 -3.65 11.57 -12.53
N LYS A 232 -2.77 11.93 -11.60
CA LYS A 232 -1.59 11.14 -11.23
C LYS A 232 -2.02 9.96 -10.36
N ASP A 233 -1.79 8.76 -10.87
CA ASP A 233 -2.00 7.52 -10.13
C ASP A 233 -0.66 6.98 -9.63
N PHE A 234 -0.51 6.85 -8.31
CA PHE A 234 0.64 6.20 -7.67
C PHE A 234 0.38 4.73 -7.32
N GLY A 235 -0.76 4.17 -7.76
CA GLY A 235 -1.23 2.84 -7.46
C GLY A 235 -1.85 2.74 -6.07
N TYR A 236 -2.40 1.58 -5.71
CA TYR A 236 -2.87 1.27 -4.35
C TYR A 236 -3.92 2.25 -3.79
N GLY A 237 -4.68 2.89 -4.67
CA GLY A 237 -5.70 3.89 -4.31
C GLY A 237 -5.17 5.30 -4.08
N TYR A 238 -3.88 5.56 -4.31
CA TYR A 238 -3.27 6.88 -4.22
C TYR A 238 -3.39 7.63 -5.56
N PHE A 239 -4.60 8.12 -5.83
CA PHE A 239 -4.89 8.95 -6.99
C PHE A 239 -4.98 10.44 -6.61
N TYR A 240 -4.34 11.28 -7.40
CA TYR A 240 -4.35 12.74 -7.25
C TYR A 240 -4.82 13.40 -8.54
N GLU A 241 -5.94 14.10 -8.47
CA GLU A 241 -6.48 14.88 -9.58
C GLU A 241 -5.49 15.94 -10.07
N LEU A 242 -4.72 16.51 -9.14
CA LEU A 242 -3.69 17.51 -9.37
C LEU A 242 -2.60 17.35 -8.31
N ILE A 243 -1.33 17.41 -8.74
CA ILE A 243 -0.15 17.40 -7.88
C ILE A 243 0.96 18.24 -8.52
N VAL A 244 1.89 18.74 -7.71
CA VAL A 244 3.09 19.45 -8.18
C VAL A 244 4.35 18.67 -7.81
N GLU A 245 5.21 18.43 -8.79
CA GLU A 245 6.45 17.62 -8.70
C GLU A 245 7.71 18.42 -9.03
#